data_AF-A0A7J4KWA3-F1
#
_entry.id   AF-A0A7J4KWA3-F1
#
_cell.length_a   1.000
_cell.length_b   1.000
_cell.length_c   1.000
_cell.angle_alpha   90.00
_cell.angle_beta   90.00
_cell.angle_gamma   90.00
#
_symmetry.space_group_name_H-M   'P 1'
#
loop_
_entity.id
_entity.type
_entity.pdbx_description
1 polymer ?
#
loop_
_entity_poly.entity_id
_entity_poly.type
_entity_poly.pdbx_seq_one_letter_code
_entity_poly.pdbx_strand_id
1 'polypeptide(L)'
;MQRESIFRKFWNWLWNSNSILSWVVSFLLAFLIVRFIFYPVIGLLLGSSIPLVVIESGSMEHFASFDKWYEAQQEDYAKIGITEEQVQKWNFRSGLNKGDIAIIKGRDFSKIKVGDVIVFRPPEQKKAIIHRVVEVN
;
A
#
# COMPACT_ATOMS: atom_id res chain seq x y z
N MET A 1 50.57 -5.24 18.16
CA MET A 1 49.20 -5.09 18.68
C MET A 1 48.35 -4.43 17.60
N GLN A 2 47.55 -5.20 16.84
CA GLN A 2 46.77 -4.64 15.74
C GLN A 2 45.60 -3.84 16.31
N ARG A 3 45.61 -2.51 16.11
CA ARG A 3 44.56 -1.59 16.56
C ARG A 3 43.30 -1.91 15.75
N GLU A 4 42.23 -2.35 16.40
CA GLU A 4 40.97 -2.52 15.69
C GLU A 4 40.51 -1.19 15.08
N SER A 5 40.05 -1.25 13.83
CA SER A 5 39.45 -0.12 13.11
C SER A 5 38.33 0.51 13.95
N ILE A 6 38.30 1.84 14.00
CA ILE A 6 37.26 2.62 14.69
C ILE A 6 35.86 2.21 14.19
N PHE A 7 35.72 1.90 12.91
CA PHE A 7 34.47 1.41 12.33
C PHE A 7 34.03 0.07 12.94
N ARG A 8 34.95 -0.90 13.08
CA ARG A 8 34.64 -2.21 13.66
C ARG A 8 34.25 -2.09 15.14
N LYS A 9 34.91 -1.20 15.89
CA LYS A 9 34.53 -0.91 17.28
C LYS A 9 33.15 -0.28 17.38
N PHE A 10 32.85 0.71 16.53
CA PHE A 10 31.53 1.33 16.48
C PHE A 10 30.45 0.32 16.09
N TRP A 11 30.68 -0.49 15.06
CA TRP A 11 29.75 -1.54 14.63
C TRP A 11 29.50 -2.57 15.73
N ASN A 12 30.56 -3.03 16.39
CA ASN A 12 30.44 -3.95 17.52
C ASN A 12 29.66 -3.33 18.69
N TRP A 13 29.94 -2.06 19.02
CA TRP A 13 29.20 -1.32 20.04
C TRP A 13 27.72 -1.20 19.67
N LEU A 14 27.41 -0.77 18.44
CA LEU A 14 26.04 -0.54 17.96
C LEU A 14 25.14 -1.78 18.10
N TRP A 15 25.69 -2.97 17.77
CA TRP A 15 24.94 -4.21 17.74
C TRP A 15 25.01 -5.04 19.02
N ASN A 16 26.11 -4.97 19.77
CA ASN A 16 26.35 -5.86 20.92
C ASN A 16 26.38 -5.13 22.27
N SER A 17 26.28 -3.80 22.31
CA SER A 17 26.22 -3.05 23.58
C SER A 17 24.82 -3.05 24.18
N ASN A 18 24.72 -3.35 25.48
CA ASN A 18 23.49 -3.18 26.27
C ASN A 18 23.28 -1.75 26.81
N SER A 19 23.95 -0.75 26.23
CA SER A 19 23.78 0.65 26.64
C SER A 19 22.55 1.28 25.98
N ILE A 20 21.84 2.13 26.73
CA ILE A 20 20.68 2.88 26.22
C ILE A 20 21.05 3.70 24.98
N LEU A 21 22.25 4.29 24.95
CA LEU A 21 22.74 5.07 23.82
C LEU A 21 22.87 4.21 22.56
N SER A 22 23.33 2.97 22.68
CA SER A 22 23.42 2.03 21.54
C SER A 22 22.03 1.75 20.96
N TRP A 23 21.05 1.48 21.81
CA TRP A 23 19.66 1.29 21.39
C TRP A 23 19.10 2.51 20.65
N VAL A 24 19.30 3.71 21.21
CA VAL A 24 18.84 4.97 20.57
C VAL A 24 19.48 5.14 19.19
N VAL A 25 20.79 4.97 19.07
CA VAL A 25 21.50 5.10 17.79
C VAL A 25 21.03 4.04 16.79
N SER A 26 20.80 2.80 17.24
CA SER A 26 20.27 1.72 16.40
C SER A 26 18.86 2.01 15.89
N PHE A 27 17.95 2.51 16.73
CA PHE A 27 16.61 2.92 16.32
C PHE A 27 16.65 4.09 15.33
N LEU A 28 17.49 5.09 15.57
CA LEU A 28 17.69 6.21 14.64
C LEU A 28 18.23 5.72 13.30
N LEU A 29 19.24 4.84 13.30
CA LEU A 29 19.78 4.28 12.07
C LEU A 29 18.73 3.46 11.31
N ALA A 30 17.95 2.63 12.01
CA ALA A 30 16.85 1.87 11.40
C ALA A 30 15.80 2.80 10.79
N PHE A 31 15.39 3.87 11.48
CA PHE A 31 14.48 4.88 10.95
C PHE A 31 15.03 5.54 9.69
N LEU A 32 16.32 5.92 9.68
CA LEU A 32 16.97 6.51 8.51
C LEU A 32 17.02 5.53 7.34
N ILE A 33 17.38 4.26 7.58
CA ILE A 33 17.39 3.22 6.55
C ILE A 33 15.98 3.03 5.98
N VAL A 34 14.96 2.91 6.83
CA VAL A 34 13.58 2.73 6.35
C VAL A 34 13.13 3.95 5.54
N ARG A 35 13.35 5.16 6.07
CA ARG A 35 12.86 6.41 5.47
C ARG A 35 13.57 6.79 4.18
N PHE A 36 14.89 6.57 4.09
CA PHE A 36 15.74 7.07 3.00
C PHE A 36 16.28 5.97 2.08
N ILE A 37 16.22 4.69 2.46
CA ILE A 37 16.64 3.58 1.61
C ILE A 37 15.43 2.71 1.25
N PHE A 38 14.73 2.14 2.24
CA PHE A 38 13.67 1.17 1.98
C PHE A 38 12.52 1.77 1.13
N TYR A 39 11.91 2.87 1.58
CA TYR A 39 10.80 3.49 0.86
C TYR A 39 11.17 4.03 -0.54
N PRO A 40 12.31 4.74 -0.72
CA PRO A 40 12.72 5.16 -2.06
C PRO A 40 13.01 4.00 -3.01
N VAL A 41 13.69 2.94 -2.54
CA VAL A 41 14.02 1.77 -3.40
C VAL A 41 12.75 1.05 -3.84
N ILE A 42 11.83 0.73 -2.92
CA ILE A 42 10.58 0.06 -3.29
C ILE A 42 9.68 0.97 -4.15
N GLY A 43 9.69 2.28 -3.90
CA GLY A 43 8.99 3.26 -4.74
C GLY A 43 9.49 3.28 -6.18
N LEU A 44 10.82 3.23 -6.37
CA LEU A 44 11.44 3.13 -7.69
C LEU A 44 11.11 1.80 -8.39
N LEU A 45 11.22 0.67 -7.67
CA LEU A 45 10.93 -0.66 -8.22
C LEU A 45 9.47 -0.81 -8.65
N LEU A 46 8.54 -0.25 -7.88
CA LEU A 46 7.11 -0.30 -8.16
C LEU A 46 6.63 0.82 -9.07
N GLY A 47 7.47 1.83 -9.36
CA GLY A 47 7.07 3.03 -10.10
C GLY A 47 5.99 3.84 -9.37
N SER A 48 5.94 3.78 -8.04
CA SER A 48 4.88 4.39 -7.22
C SER A 48 5.46 5.34 -6.18
N SER A 49 4.85 6.52 -6.02
CA SER A 49 5.19 7.46 -4.95
C SER A 49 4.65 7.05 -3.57
N ILE A 50 3.73 6.07 -3.53
CA ILE A 50 3.09 5.53 -2.33
C ILE A 50 3.07 3.99 -2.39
N PRO A 51 4.24 3.34 -2.39
CA PRO A 51 4.39 1.92 -2.71
C PRO A 51 3.74 0.96 -1.70
N LEU A 52 3.49 1.43 -0.47
CA LEU A 52 2.91 0.66 0.62
C LEU A 52 1.90 1.52 1.37
N VAL A 53 0.69 1.01 1.58
CA VAL A 53 -0.36 1.69 2.37
C VAL A 53 -1.09 0.70 3.26
N VAL A 54 -1.61 1.18 4.38
CA VAL A 54 -2.52 0.43 5.25
C VAL A 54 -3.94 0.95 4.99
N ILE A 55 -4.90 0.05 4.84
CA ILE A 55 -6.29 0.42 4.61
C ILE A 55 -6.91 0.87 5.93
N GLU A 56 -7.31 2.15 6.00
CA GLU A 56 -7.83 2.77 7.23
C GLU A 56 -9.37 2.79 7.30
N SER A 57 -10.08 2.57 6.17
CA SER A 57 -11.53 2.67 6.06
C SER A 57 -12.16 1.46 5.36
N GLY A 58 -13.39 1.12 5.74
CA GLY A 58 -14.17 0.02 5.13
C GLY A 58 -14.91 0.39 3.85
N SER A 59 -14.47 1.41 3.09
CA SER A 59 -15.15 1.84 1.86
C SER A 59 -15.07 0.83 0.71
N MET A 60 -14.13 -0.11 0.80
CA MET A 60 -13.96 -1.23 -0.11
C MET A 60 -14.29 -2.57 0.56
N GLU A 61 -14.85 -2.56 1.77
CA GLU A 61 -15.27 -3.79 2.45
C GLU A 61 -16.54 -4.33 1.80
N HIS A 62 -16.55 -5.62 1.49
CA HIS A 62 -17.76 -6.30 1.03
C HIS A 62 -18.31 -7.11 2.20
N PHE A 63 -19.38 -6.62 2.81
CA PHE A 63 -20.04 -7.32 3.90
C PHE A 63 -20.75 -8.56 3.35
N ALA A 64 -20.55 -9.71 3.99
CA ALA A 64 -21.14 -11.02 3.62
C ALA A 64 -20.61 -11.64 2.30
N SER A 65 -21.36 -12.62 1.76
CA SER A 65 -21.00 -13.31 0.52
C SER A 65 -21.11 -12.38 -0.69
N PHE A 66 -20.38 -12.73 -1.76
CA PHE A 66 -20.42 -11.99 -3.02
C PHE A 66 -21.85 -11.72 -3.50
N ASP A 67 -22.71 -12.74 -3.51
CA ASP A 67 -24.09 -12.63 -3.98
C ASP A 67 -24.89 -11.58 -3.19
N LYS A 68 -24.76 -11.59 -1.85
CA LYS A 68 -25.45 -10.63 -0.98
C LYS A 68 -24.93 -9.21 -1.16
N TRP A 69 -23.62 -9.06 -1.28
CA TRP A 69 -23.02 -7.75 -1.54
C TRP A 69 -23.42 -7.23 -2.93
N TYR A 70 -23.42 -8.10 -3.95
CA TYR A 70 -23.75 -7.73 -5.32
C TYR A 70 -25.22 -7.35 -5.46
N GLU A 71 -26.15 -8.05 -4.79
CA GLU A 71 -27.57 -7.70 -4.73
C GLU A 71 -27.78 -6.24 -4.31
N ALA A 72 -27.00 -5.75 -3.35
CA ALA A 72 -27.07 -4.35 -2.90
C ALA A 72 -26.48 -3.33 -3.89
N GLN A 73 -25.65 -3.76 -4.85
CA GLN A 73 -25.00 -2.88 -5.84
C GLN A 73 -25.58 -3.03 -7.25
N GLN A 74 -26.40 -4.05 -7.49
CA GLN A 74 -26.86 -4.46 -8.81
C GLN A 74 -27.59 -3.34 -9.55
N GLU A 75 -28.43 -2.57 -8.86
CA GLU A 75 -29.19 -1.48 -9.49
C GLU A 75 -28.26 -0.38 -10.04
N ASP A 76 -27.25 0.00 -9.26
CA ASP A 76 -26.32 1.06 -9.65
C ASP A 76 -25.35 0.61 -10.74
N TYR A 77 -24.88 -0.64 -10.67
CA TYR A 77 -24.08 -1.23 -11.74
C TYR A 77 -24.87 -1.39 -13.05
N ALA A 78 -26.15 -1.76 -12.98
CA ALA A 78 -26.99 -1.85 -14.16
C ALA A 78 -27.16 -0.49 -14.87
N LYS A 79 -27.27 0.62 -14.12
CA LYS A 79 -27.39 1.99 -14.68
C LYS A 79 -26.18 2.37 -15.54
N ILE A 80 -25.01 1.84 -15.22
CA ILE A 80 -23.74 2.11 -15.93
C ILE A 80 -23.28 0.92 -16.79
N GLY A 81 -24.16 -0.06 -17.04
CA GLY A 81 -23.91 -1.17 -17.96
C GLY A 81 -22.90 -2.22 -17.48
N ILE A 82 -22.66 -2.31 -16.17
CA ILE A 82 -21.80 -3.33 -15.57
C ILE A 82 -22.64 -4.57 -15.22
N THR A 83 -22.22 -5.73 -15.72
CA THR A 83 -22.91 -7.01 -15.49
C THR A 83 -22.25 -7.82 -14.37
N GLU A 84 -23.01 -8.72 -13.75
CA GLU A 84 -22.51 -9.57 -12.66
C GLU A 84 -21.31 -10.41 -13.12
N GLU A 85 -21.37 -10.95 -14.34
CA GLU A 85 -20.30 -11.77 -14.92
C GLU A 85 -18.99 -10.98 -15.10
N GLN A 86 -19.08 -9.67 -15.30
CA GLN A 86 -17.90 -8.79 -15.31
C GLN A 86 -17.35 -8.62 -13.89
N VAL A 87 -18.21 -8.35 -12.91
CA VAL A 87 -17.82 -8.16 -11.50
C VAL A 87 -17.17 -9.43 -10.92
N GLN A 88 -17.70 -10.60 -11.25
CA GLN A 88 -17.13 -11.89 -10.82
C GLN A 88 -15.70 -12.12 -11.34
N LYS A 89 -15.33 -11.50 -12.48
CA LYS A 89 -13.98 -11.59 -13.07
C LYS A 89 -13.02 -10.55 -12.53
N TRP A 90 -13.49 -9.56 -11.77
CA TRP A 90 -12.63 -8.52 -11.23
C TRP A 90 -11.68 -9.03 -10.15
N ASN A 91 -10.48 -8.46 -10.11
CA ASN A 91 -9.57 -8.63 -8.98
C ASN A 91 -10.18 -7.99 -7.73
N PHE A 92 -9.94 -8.59 -6.56
CA PHE A 92 -10.50 -8.12 -5.28
C PHE A 92 -12.04 -8.06 -5.28
N ARG A 93 -12.72 -8.99 -5.96
CA ARG A 93 -14.21 -9.07 -5.98
C ARG A 93 -14.85 -9.25 -4.61
N SER A 94 -14.09 -9.71 -3.63
CA SER A 94 -14.49 -9.85 -2.22
C SER A 94 -14.18 -8.61 -1.37
N GLY A 95 -13.80 -7.50 -2.01
CA GLY A 95 -13.42 -6.28 -1.33
C GLY A 95 -12.02 -6.32 -0.73
N LEU A 96 -11.74 -5.30 0.08
CA LEU A 96 -10.51 -5.09 0.85
C LEU A 96 -10.90 -4.69 2.27
N ASN A 97 -10.20 -5.23 3.26
CA ASN A 97 -10.55 -5.02 4.66
C ASN A 97 -9.70 -3.92 5.30
N LYS A 98 -10.28 -3.22 6.28
CA LYS A 98 -9.51 -2.35 7.16
C LYS A 98 -8.38 -3.14 7.85
N GLY A 99 -7.18 -2.59 7.81
CA GLY A 99 -5.97 -3.21 8.37
C GLY A 99 -5.14 -3.99 7.35
N ASP A 100 -5.67 -4.28 6.15
CA ASP A 100 -4.88 -4.88 5.09
C ASP A 100 -3.72 -3.94 4.69
N ILE A 101 -2.57 -4.55 4.40
CA ILE A 101 -1.40 -3.86 3.85
C ILE A 101 -1.40 -4.05 2.33
N ALA A 102 -1.56 -2.97 1.58
CA ALA A 102 -1.57 -3.00 0.12
C ALA A 102 -0.23 -2.54 -0.46
N ILE A 103 0.27 -3.30 -1.45
CA ILE A 103 1.44 -2.96 -2.26
C ILE A 103 0.95 -2.31 -3.54
N ILE A 104 1.41 -1.09 -3.81
CA ILE A 104 0.89 -0.27 -4.92
C ILE A 104 1.93 -0.16 -6.02
N LYS A 105 1.58 -0.67 -7.20
CA LYS A 105 2.38 -0.54 -8.42
C LYS A 105 1.88 0.63 -9.26
N GLY A 106 2.79 1.49 -9.68
CA GLY A 106 2.50 2.58 -10.61
C GLY A 106 2.08 2.06 -11.98
N ARG A 107 1.15 2.77 -12.61
CA ARG A 107 0.60 2.42 -13.92
C ARG A 107 0.21 3.69 -14.68
N ASP A 108 0.39 3.66 -15.99
CA ASP A 108 -0.05 4.73 -16.87
C ASP A 108 -1.58 4.84 -16.83
N PHE A 109 -2.10 6.06 -16.74
CA PHE A 109 -3.54 6.32 -16.73
C PHE A 109 -4.26 5.74 -17.95
N SER A 110 -3.62 5.75 -19.13
CA SER A 110 -4.17 5.18 -20.37
C SER A 110 -4.33 3.66 -20.36
N LYS A 111 -3.73 2.96 -19.39
CA LYS A 111 -3.81 1.50 -19.24
C LYS A 111 -4.82 1.06 -18.17
N ILE A 112 -5.48 2.01 -17.51
CA ILE A 112 -6.51 1.75 -16.50
C ILE A 112 -7.78 1.30 -17.21
N LYS A 113 -8.44 0.28 -16.66
CA LYS A 113 -9.67 -0.30 -17.21
C LYS A 113 -10.76 -0.36 -16.13
N VAL A 114 -12.01 -0.41 -16.58
CA VAL A 114 -13.15 -0.72 -15.70
C VAL A 114 -12.88 -2.03 -14.96
N GLY A 115 -13.07 -1.99 -13.64
CA GLY A 115 -12.77 -3.09 -12.73
C GLY A 115 -11.40 -3.02 -12.06
N ASP A 116 -10.47 -2.17 -12.50
CA ASP A 116 -9.20 -1.99 -11.79
C ASP A 116 -9.44 -1.33 -10.42
N VAL A 117 -8.71 -1.79 -9.39
CA VAL A 117 -8.65 -1.10 -8.09
C VAL A 117 -7.44 -0.18 -8.11
N ILE A 118 -7.69 1.12 -7.95
CA ILE A 118 -6.66 2.15 -8.04
C ILE A 118 -6.52 2.89 -6.71
N VAL A 119 -5.31 3.39 -6.47
CA VAL A 119 -5.02 4.30 -5.37
C VAL A 119 -4.65 5.66 -5.96
N PHE A 120 -5.38 6.69 -5.59
CA PHE A 120 -5.14 8.05 -6.07
C PHE A 120 -5.27 9.06 -4.93
N ARG A 121 -4.64 10.23 -5.08
CA ARG A 121 -4.73 11.32 -4.11
C ARG A 121 -5.46 12.50 -4.76
N PRO A 122 -6.71 12.80 -4.35
CA PRO A 122 -7.39 14.01 -4.78
C PRO A 122 -6.59 15.26 -4.36
N PRO A 123 -6.52 16.32 -5.19
CA PRO A 123 -5.77 17.54 -4.85
C PRO A 123 -6.17 18.17 -3.51
N GLU A 124 -7.46 18.11 -3.18
CA GLU A 124 -8.04 18.71 -1.98
C GLU A 124 -7.89 17.84 -0.72
N GLN A 125 -7.40 16.60 -0.86
CA GLN A 125 -7.32 15.64 0.24
C GLN A 125 -5.86 15.27 0.57
N LYS A 126 -5.56 15.26 1.87
CA LYS A 126 -4.22 14.85 2.35
C LYS A 126 -3.98 13.34 2.18
N LYS A 127 -5.03 12.53 2.33
CA LYS A 127 -4.97 11.07 2.28
C LYS A 127 -5.20 10.55 0.87
N ALA A 128 -4.53 9.46 0.53
CA ALA A 128 -4.83 8.71 -0.68
C ALA A 128 -6.11 7.89 -0.45
N ILE A 129 -6.85 7.66 -1.53
CA ILE A 129 -8.10 6.90 -1.55
C ILE A 129 -7.90 5.67 -2.42
N ILE A 130 -8.47 4.55 -1.99
CA ILE A 130 -8.53 3.30 -2.75
C ILE A 130 -9.96 3.04 -3.21
N HIS A 131 -10.17 2.94 -4.52
CA HIS A 131 -11.48 2.62 -5.08
C HIS A 131 -11.36 1.85 -6.39
N ARG A 132 -12.47 1.21 -6.78
CA ARG A 132 -12.60 0.54 -8.06
C ARG A 132 -13.06 1.51 -9.14
N VAL A 133 -12.46 1.38 -10.32
CA VAL A 133 -12.87 2.10 -11.52
C VAL A 133 -14.16 1.48 -12.06
N VAL A 134 -15.22 2.26 -12.13
CA VAL A 134 -16.52 1.85 -12.69
C VAL A 134 -16.77 2.43 -14.09
N GLU A 135 -16.05 3.50 -14.43
CA GLU A 135 -16.18 4.20 -15.71
C GLU A 135 -14.82 4.82 -16.09
N VAL A 136 -14.51 4.88 -17.39
CA VAL A 136 -13.34 5.57 -17.95
C VAL A 136 -13.83 6.41 -19.12
N ASN A 137 -13.73 7.73 -18.97
CA ASN A 137 -14.19 8.74 -19.95
C ASN A 137 -13.02 9.54 -20.51
#